data_AF-A0A1F4T887-F1
#
_entry.id   AF-A0A1F4T887-F1
#
_cell.length_a   1.000
_cell.length_b   1.000
_cell.length_c   1.000
_cell.angle_alpha   90.00
_cell.angle_beta   90.00
_cell.angle_gamma   90.00
#
_symmetry.space_group_name_H-M   'P 1'
#
loop_
_entity.id
_entity.type
_entity.pdbx_description
1 polymer ?
#
loop_
_entity_poly.entity_id
_entity_poly.type
_entity_poly.pdbx_seq_one_letter_code
_entity_poly.pdbx_strand_id
1 'polypeptide(L)'
;MFKKLGLAICLVLGTWLLVITTGCGSSSSTEATTTTATTSTTSTTAGPTGNITISGTLNSGVLSASGLSSSSLKIQAKAFAAISDYNIIAVSKDTGQAYFAATATDASGNFSIPNLPADEKYFIEVLDSSNKLVAPIAFGSSNEGAVMAIDPKNGNVSLGAIAYDSAKGCAAPTTPPTANFDLAATVEAKNGETLVPKGAENFGKGSVTEISAGNYVSNTTDGDKDGLPNSFDADNNGDLVVDELDGLFSFEAINGANANFYLYAFTNLKVDYDQRDTFKDNFSTFSVAIGLSAGNKSGAATKSISSVRIIGGPTWMADANVVGGSKWSTSNYNVPLKMPNVYEVQLNNVRPTFEVNAGDTLKYLITYDDASTEEAIKMINFVFSDIPRVVAFKVGDDPWNANLPANGRLSIATTSEVGLRWTRPKDEAGNEIIGGRYTWEYNSNSGGAIETTVITSDANALLTSLEATLDVMTLPDFKSADAQGEFMIGVCIRSQANDNSAENCRFSKGW
;
A
#
# COMPACT_ATOMS: atom_id res chain seq x y z
N MET A 1 25.45 -36.33 -68.30
CA MET A 1 25.50 -37.08 -67.02
C MET A 1 24.13 -36.98 -66.38
N PHE A 2 23.19 -37.91 -66.62
CA PHE A 2 22.94 -39.14 -65.82
C PHE A 2 22.90 -38.86 -64.31
N LYS A 3 21.91 -39.24 -63.48
CA LYS A 3 20.66 -40.05 -63.56
C LYS A 3 20.02 -39.84 -62.16
N LYS A 4 18.74 -39.44 -62.01
CA LYS A 4 17.52 -40.26 -61.85
C LYS A 4 17.54 -41.35 -60.76
N LEU A 5 16.34 -41.52 -60.16
CA LEU A 5 15.78 -42.61 -59.33
C LEU A 5 15.98 -42.47 -57.81
N GLY A 6 14.99 -42.73 -56.93
CA GLY A 6 13.61 -43.23 -57.05
C GLY A 6 13.08 -43.48 -55.62
N LEU A 7 11.83 -43.14 -55.28
CA LEU A 7 10.65 -44.03 -55.20
C LEU A 7 10.84 -45.15 -54.14
N ALA A 8 9.93 -45.47 -53.20
CA ALA A 8 8.48 -45.60 -53.29
C ALA A 8 7.90 -45.97 -51.89
N ILE A 9 6.70 -45.49 -51.50
CA ILE A 9 5.42 -46.26 -51.38
C ILE A 9 5.28 -47.02 -50.03
N CYS A 10 4.20 -46.88 -49.23
CA CYS A 10 2.83 -47.38 -49.43
C CYS A 10 1.92 -46.81 -48.30
N LEU A 11 0.77 -46.18 -48.61
CA LEU A 11 -0.61 -46.72 -48.47
C LEU A 11 -1.17 -46.81 -47.01
N VAL A 12 -2.44 -46.53 -46.65
CA VAL A 12 -3.62 -45.92 -47.30
C VAL A 12 -4.81 -45.92 -46.31
N LEU A 13 -5.73 -44.97 -46.52
CA LEU A 13 -7.17 -44.88 -46.17
C LEU A 13 -7.74 -45.30 -44.81
N GLY A 14 -8.63 -44.44 -44.29
CA GLY A 14 -9.55 -44.77 -43.18
C GLY A 14 -10.55 -43.67 -42.80
N THR A 15 -11.12 -43.00 -43.79
CA THR A 15 -12.32 -42.14 -43.85
C THR A 15 -13.51 -42.30 -42.87
N TRP A 16 -14.20 -41.15 -42.62
CA TRP A 16 -15.64 -40.90 -42.28
C TRP A 16 -16.11 -41.25 -40.84
N LEU A 17 -17.04 -40.58 -40.13
CA LEU A 17 -18.22 -39.75 -40.47
C LEU A 17 -18.80 -39.02 -39.22
N LEU A 18 -19.15 -37.73 -39.37
CA LEU A 18 -20.36 -36.97 -38.96
C LEU A 18 -20.99 -37.02 -37.54
N VAL A 19 -20.85 -35.88 -36.84
CA VAL A 19 -21.81 -34.91 -36.26
C VAL A 19 -23.33 -35.24 -36.06
N ILE A 20 -23.90 -34.59 -35.01
CA ILE A 20 -25.32 -34.12 -34.78
C ILE A 20 -26.18 -35.14 -33.96
N THR A 21 -26.97 -34.88 -32.90
CA THR A 21 -27.63 -33.72 -32.23
C THR A 21 -28.20 -34.13 -30.84
N THR A 22 -28.40 -33.14 -29.97
CA THR A 22 -29.50 -32.89 -28.98
C THR A 22 -30.33 -34.02 -28.34
N GLY A 23 -30.64 -33.86 -27.04
CA GLY A 23 -31.96 -34.24 -26.51
C GLY A 23 -32.07 -34.47 -25.01
N CYS A 24 -32.65 -33.49 -24.31
CA CYS A 24 -33.62 -33.58 -23.19
C CYS A 24 -33.74 -34.89 -22.36
N GLY A 25 -33.79 -34.77 -21.03
CA GLY A 25 -34.38 -35.82 -20.19
C GLY A 25 -34.09 -35.74 -18.70
N SER A 26 -34.91 -34.97 -17.99
CA SER A 26 -35.11 -34.97 -16.54
C SER A 26 -35.33 -36.35 -15.92
N SER A 27 -34.84 -36.57 -14.69
CA SER A 27 -35.54 -37.35 -13.63
C SER A 27 -34.86 -37.18 -12.26
N SER A 28 -35.73 -36.98 -11.28
CA SER A 28 -35.57 -36.84 -9.83
C SER A 28 -35.06 -38.09 -9.10
N SER A 29 -34.39 -37.91 -7.96
CA SER A 29 -34.73 -38.68 -6.75
C SER A 29 -34.39 -37.91 -5.46
N THR A 30 -35.41 -37.85 -4.61
CA THR A 30 -35.47 -37.34 -3.25
C THR A 30 -34.80 -38.31 -2.29
N GLU A 31 -34.06 -37.82 -1.28
CA GLU A 31 -34.17 -38.38 0.06
C GLU A 31 -33.77 -37.37 1.13
N ALA A 32 -34.58 -37.34 2.18
CA ALA A 32 -34.67 -36.31 3.20
C ALA A 32 -33.67 -36.54 4.33
N THR A 33 -33.23 -35.45 4.96
CA THR A 33 -32.95 -35.48 6.41
C THR A 33 -33.39 -34.17 7.03
N THR A 34 -34.46 -34.28 7.79
CA THR A 34 -35.12 -33.24 8.57
C THR A 34 -34.21 -32.82 9.72
N THR A 35 -33.79 -31.55 9.75
CA THR A 35 -33.28 -30.94 10.98
C THR A 35 -34.05 -29.64 11.19
N THR A 36 -34.86 -29.62 12.26
CA THR A 36 -35.67 -28.47 12.68
C THR A 36 -34.74 -27.41 13.24
N ALA A 37 -34.52 -26.32 12.49
CA ALA A 37 -33.90 -25.10 12.98
C ALA A 37 -34.98 -24.02 13.11
N THR A 38 -35.09 -23.46 14.31
CA THR A 38 -35.98 -22.35 14.66
C THR A 38 -35.51 -21.10 13.93
N THR A 39 -36.20 -20.72 12.85
CA THR A 39 -35.91 -19.50 12.09
C THR A 39 -36.40 -18.29 12.87
N SER A 40 -35.48 -17.57 13.51
CA SER A 40 -35.72 -16.19 13.94
C SER A 40 -35.75 -15.32 12.68
N THR A 41 -36.93 -14.91 12.25
CA THR A 41 -37.10 -14.00 11.11
C THR A 41 -36.68 -12.59 11.53
N THR A 42 -35.38 -12.27 11.38
CA THR A 42 -34.94 -10.89 11.22
C THR A 42 -35.52 -10.38 9.91
N SER A 43 -36.49 -9.46 10.00
CA SER A 43 -36.97 -8.72 8.85
C SER A 43 -35.84 -7.84 8.33
N THR A 44 -35.14 -8.29 7.31
CA THR A 44 -34.26 -7.45 6.49
C THR A 44 -35.17 -6.53 5.69
N THR A 45 -35.40 -5.31 6.19
CA THR A 45 -35.87 -4.21 5.35
C THR A 45 -34.90 -4.12 4.18
N ALA A 46 -35.37 -4.41 2.97
CA ALA A 46 -34.58 -4.32 1.76
C ALA A 46 -33.96 -2.91 1.70
N GLY A 47 -32.64 -2.84 1.76
CA GLY A 47 -31.92 -1.60 1.51
C GLY A 47 -32.25 -1.07 0.11
N PRO A 48 -32.02 0.22 -0.13
CA PRO A 48 -32.21 0.81 -1.45
C PRO A 48 -31.40 0.01 -2.48
N THR A 49 -32.06 -0.49 -3.51
CA THR A 49 -31.41 -1.01 -4.71
C THR A 49 -31.20 0.18 -5.65
N GLY A 50 -29.95 0.55 -5.95
CA GLY A 50 -29.65 1.61 -6.90
C GLY A 50 -28.35 2.34 -6.62
N ASN A 51 -28.17 3.46 -7.33
CA ASN A 51 -27.03 4.34 -7.22
C ASN A 51 -27.40 5.58 -6.38
N ILE A 52 -26.57 5.96 -5.41
CA ILE A 52 -26.70 7.20 -4.63
C ILE A 52 -25.62 8.21 -4.99
N THR A 53 -25.85 9.45 -4.57
CA THR A 53 -24.89 10.57 -4.69
C THR A 53 -24.59 11.14 -3.31
N ILE A 54 -23.32 11.40 -3.03
CA ILE A 54 -22.85 12.14 -1.85
C ILE A 54 -22.41 13.52 -2.30
N SER A 55 -22.84 14.58 -1.61
CA SER A 55 -22.52 15.97 -1.96
C SER A 55 -22.22 16.81 -0.72
N GLY A 56 -21.47 17.89 -0.90
CA GLY A 56 -21.15 18.84 0.17
C GLY A 56 -20.36 20.04 -0.32
N THR A 57 -19.92 20.86 0.62
CA THR A 57 -19.07 22.03 0.36
C THR A 57 -17.85 22.00 1.28
N LEU A 58 -16.65 21.91 0.73
CA LEU A 58 -15.40 21.94 1.49
C LEU A 58 -14.96 23.38 1.76
N ASN A 59 -14.69 23.68 3.02
CA ASN A 59 -14.23 24.98 3.48
C ASN A 59 -13.03 24.85 4.41
N SER A 60 -12.15 25.85 4.43
CA SER A 60 -11.07 25.93 5.43
C SER A 60 -11.60 26.57 6.71
N GLY A 61 -11.31 25.97 7.87
CA GLY A 61 -11.70 26.49 9.18
C GLY A 61 -11.06 25.74 10.36
N VAL A 62 -11.22 26.26 11.57
CA VAL A 62 -10.71 25.63 12.80
C VAL A 62 -11.80 24.80 13.46
N LEU A 63 -11.47 23.58 13.87
CA LEU A 63 -12.33 22.70 14.66
C LEU A 63 -12.19 23.04 16.15
N SER A 64 -13.19 23.72 16.71
CA SER A 64 -13.24 23.99 18.16
C SER A 64 -14.14 22.99 18.87
N ALA A 65 -13.59 22.26 19.84
CA ALA A 65 -14.36 21.44 20.75
C ALA A 65 -15.14 22.35 21.71
N SER A 66 -16.47 22.23 21.75
CA SER A 66 -17.28 22.81 22.81
C SER A 66 -18.14 21.73 23.44
N GLY A 67 -17.79 21.33 24.67
CA GLY A 67 -18.60 20.57 25.64
C GLY A 67 -19.48 19.44 25.10
N LEU A 68 -18.98 18.20 25.19
CA LEU A 68 -19.74 16.98 24.92
C LEU A 68 -20.88 16.84 25.93
N SER A 69 -22.12 16.67 25.46
CA SER A 69 -23.22 16.14 26.29
C SER A 69 -23.81 14.91 25.62
N SER A 70 -24.12 13.89 26.41
CA SER A 70 -24.50 12.53 26.00
C SER A 70 -25.85 12.38 25.27
N SER A 71 -26.32 13.39 24.52
CA SER A 71 -27.65 13.32 23.89
C SER A 71 -27.84 14.08 22.57
N SER A 72 -26.82 14.62 21.92
CA SER A 72 -26.88 15.01 20.48
C SER A 72 -25.54 15.58 20.05
N LEU A 73 -25.05 15.12 18.90
CA LEU A 73 -23.83 15.55 18.23
C LEU A 73 -23.73 17.10 18.23
N LYS A 74 -22.57 17.65 18.60
CA LYS A 74 -22.28 19.09 18.50
C LYS A 74 -20.90 19.31 17.90
N ILE A 75 -20.89 19.88 16.71
CA ILE A 75 -19.71 20.32 15.97
C ILE A 75 -19.91 21.82 15.77
N GLN A 76 -18.90 22.61 16.13
CA GLN A 76 -18.80 24.00 15.71
C GLN A 76 -17.41 24.21 15.12
N ALA A 77 -17.36 24.29 13.80
CA ALA A 77 -16.24 24.89 13.09
C ALA A 77 -16.52 26.38 12.91
N LYS A 78 -15.49 27.23 13.06
CA LYS A 78 -15.64 28.69 12.92
C LYS A 78 -14.93 29.18 11.66
N ALA A 79 -15.74 29.80 10.77
CA ALA A 79 -15.39 30.50 9.52
C ALA A 79 -14.89 29.62 8.36
N PHE A 80 -15.31 30.00 7.14
CA PHE A 80 -15.17 29.24 5.91
C PHE A 80 -14.66 30.13 4.78
N ALA A 81 -13.53 29.77 4.21
CA ALA A 81 -13.25 30.06 2.80
C ALA A 81 -13.46 28.77 2.02
N ALA A 82 -14.23 28.84 0.94
CA ALA A 82 -14.35 27.73 -0.01
C ALA A 82 -12.96 27.25 -0.44
N ILE A 83 -12.77 25.94 -0.45
CA ILE A 83 -11.53 25.33 -0.94
C ILE A 83 -11.82 24.79 -2.35
N SER A 84 -11.24 25.42 -3.37
CA SER A 84 -11.30 24.93 -4.75
C SER A 84 -10.20 23.91 -5.02
N ASP A 85 -10.38 23.13 -6.08
CA ASP A 85 -9.39 22.23 -6.67
C ASP A 85 -8.96 21.04 -5.78
N TYR A 86 -9.70 20.74 -4.72
CA TYR A 86 -9.49 19.56 -3.88
C TYR A 86 -10.30 18.38 -4.40
N ASN A 87 -9.79 17.17 -4.22
CA ASN A 87 -10.49 15.96 -4.61
C ASN A 87 -11.14 15.32 -3.38
N ILE A 88 -12.42 14.97 -3.49
CA ILE A 88 -13.12 14.23 -2.44
C ILE A 88 -13.36 12.81 -2.91
N ILE A 89 -13.08 11.85 -2.04
CA ILE A 89 -13.10 10.42 -2.35
C ILE A 89 -13.96 9.71 -1.32
N ALA A 90 -14.77 8.78 -1.78
CA ALA A 90 -15.48 7.85 -0.92
C ALA A 90 -14.81 6.48 -1.02
N VAL A 91 -14.46 5.89 0.11
CA VAL A 91 -13.93 4.52 0.19
C VAL A 91 -14.97 3.64 0.85
N SER A 92 -15.37 2.57 0.16
CA SER A 92 -16.31 1.61 0.72
C SER A 92 -15.73 0.94 1.96
N LYS A 93 -16.45 1.04 3.07
CA LYS A 93 -16.11 0.36 4.32
C LYS A 93 -16.30 -1.16 4.21
N ASP A 94 -17.11 -1.61 3.25
CA ASP A 94 -17.45 -3.01 3.08
C ASP A 94 -16.56 -3.71 2.05
N THR A 95 -16.09 -2.99 1.03
CA THR A 95 -15.30 -3.57 -0.07
C THR A 95 -13.90 -2.97 -0.24
N GLY A 96 -13.63 -1.79 0.32
CA GLY A 96 -12.40 -1.00 0.08
C GLY A 96 -12.37 -0.28 -1.27
N GLN A 97 -13.39 -0.48 -2.13
CA GLN A 97 -13.45 0.19 -3.42
C GLN A 97 -13.50 1.72 -3.28
N ALA A 98 -12.73 2.42 -4.10
CA ALA A 98 -12.69 3.87 -4.12
C ALA A 98 -13.62 4.45 -5.20
N TYR A 99 -14.32 5.52 -4.85
CA TYR A 99 -15.21 6.29 -5.73
C TYR A 99 -14.82 7.76 -5.69
N PHE A 100 -14.65 8.35 -6.87
CA PHE A 100 -14.13 9.71 -6.99
C PHE A 100 -15.23 10.71 -7.29
N ALA A 101 -15.09 11.92 -6.75
CA ALA A 101 -15.89 13.05 -7.22
C ALA A 101 -15.68 13.24 -8.74
N ALA A 102 -16.76 13.55 -9.46
CA ALA A 102 -16.70 13.71 -10.91
C ALA A 102 -15.75 14.84 -11.35
N THR A 103 -15.59 15.84 -10.49
CA THR A 103 -14.61 16.93 -10.60
C THR A 103 -14.06 17.24 -9.22
N ALA A 104 -12.89 17.90 -9.19
CA ALA A 104 -12.42 18.57 -7.99
C ALA A 104 -13.46 19.62 -7.51
N THR A 105 -13.30 20.08 -6.27
CA THR A 105 -14.17 21.10 -5.68
C THR A 105 -14.18 22.37 -6.53
N ASP A 106 -15.37 22.94 -6.74
CA ASP A 106 -15.50 24.16 -7.52
C ASP A 106 -15.00 25.41 -6.75
N ALA A 107 -15.09 26.59 -7.37
CA ALA A 107 -14.71 27.86 -6.73
C ALA A 107 -15.51 28.20 -5.45
N SER A 108 -16.66 27.53 -5.24
CA SER A 108 -17.47 27.63 -4.04
C SER A 108 -17.23 26.47 -3.06
N GLY A 109 -16.29 25.56 -3.36
CA GLY A 109 -15.95 24.40 -2.55
C GLY A 109 -16.89 23.21 -2.77
N ASN A 110 -17.84 23.29 -3.70
CA ASN A 110 -18.84 22.24 -3.87
C ASN A 110 -18.23 21.00 -4.53
N PHE A 111 -18.67 19.83 -4.09
CA PHE A 111 -18.33 18.55 -4.69
C PHE A 111 -19.54 17.62 -4.76
N SER A 112 -19.45 16.63 -5.65
CA SER A 112 -20.42 15.54 -5.79
C SER A 112 -19.72 14.25 -6.21
N ILE A 113 -19.98 13.17 -5.49
CA ILE A 113 -19.58 11.81 -5.83
C ILE A 113 -20.84 11.08 -6.29
N PRO A 114 -21.03 10.83 -7.60
CA PRO A 114 -22.21 10.15 -8.12
C PRO A 114 -22.01 8.62 -8.14
N ASN A 115 -23.10 7.89 -8.39
CA ASN A 115 -23.10 6.46 -8.74
C ASN A 115 -22.50 5.51 -7.69
N LEU A 116 -22.61 5.84 -6.40
CA LEU A 116 -22.19 4.92 -5.35
C LEU A 116 -23.24 3.83 -5.12
N PRO A 117 -22.85 2.57 -4.84
CA PRO A 117 -23.75 1.53 -4.34
C PRO A 117 -24.55 2.00 -3.11
N ALA A 118 -25.87 1.86 -3.15
CA ALA A 118 -26.74 2.35 -2.08
C ALA A 118 -26.76 1.47 -0.82
N ASP A 119 -26.24 0.24 -0.92
CA ASP A 119 -26.19 -0.77 0.14
C ASP A 119 -24.84 -0.84 0.87
N GLU A 120 -23.89 0.02 0.50
CA GLU A 120 -22.57 0.11 1.14
C GLU A 120 -22.46 1.36 2.03
N LYS A 121 -21.45 1.32 2.91
CA LYS A 121 -21.08 2.44 3.79
C LYS A 121 -19.74 3.03 3.35
N TYR A 122 -19.50 4.29 3.65
CA TYR A 122 -18.36 5.01 3.08
C TYR A 122 -17.58 5.83 4.10
N PHE A 123 -16.27 5.64 4.12
CA PHE A 123 -15.31 6.64 4.60
C PHE A 123 -15.18 7.74 3.56
N ILE A 124 -14.97 8.99 3.99
CA ILE A 124 -14.78 10.12 3.07
C ILE A 124 -13.44 10.78 3.36
N GLU A 125 -12.63 10.86 2.31
CA GLU A 125 -11.25 11.36 2.36
C GLU A 125 -11.10 12.61 1.49
N VAL A 126 -10.24 13.52 1.95
CA VAL A 126 -9.91 14.77 1.25
C VAL A 126 -8.48 14.70 0.75
N LEU A 127 -8.29 14.87 -0.56
CA LEU A 127 -6.99 15.10 -1.16
C LEU A 127 -6.88 16.54 -1.64
N ASP A 128 -5.66 17.09 -1.59
CA ASP A 128 -5.38 18.38 -2.21
C ASP A 128 -5.35 18.30 -3.75
N SER A 129 -5.06 19.44 -4.38
CA SER A 129 -4.92 19.56 -5.85
C SER A 129 -3.74 18.75 -6.41
N SER A 130 -2.82 18.33 -5.55
CA SER A 130 -1.66 17.51 -5.89
C SER A 130 -1.89 16.03 -5.58
N ASN A 131 -3.14 15.59 -5.36
CA ASN A 131 -3.47 14.22 -4.96
C ASN A 131 -2.72 13.75 -3.71
N LYS A 132 -2.45 14.64 -2.75
CA LYS A 132 -1.94 14.27 -1.43
C LYS A 132 -3.08 14.18 -0.44
N LEU A 133 -3.13 13.12 0.38
CA LEU A 133 -4.08 13.03 1.49
C LEU A 133 -3.84 14.18 2.47
N VAL A 134 -4.91 14.91 2.81
CA VAL A 134 -4.83 16.04 3.75
C VAL A 134 -5.74 15.87 4.96
N ALA A 135 -6.85 15.15 4.84
CA ALA A 135 -7.77 14.93 5.95
C ALA A 135 -8.78 13.81 5.70
N PRO A 136 -8.99 12.90 6.67
CA PRO A 136 -10.23 12.15 6.77
C PRO A 136 -11.36 13.04 7.31
N ILE A 137 -12.60 12.73 6.93
CA ILE A 137 -13.79 13.44 7.43
C ILE A 137 -14.43 12.68 8.60
N ALA A 138 -14.33 13.25 9.80
CA ALA A 138 -15.07 12.78 10.97
C ALA A 138 -16.46 13.43 11.02
N PHE A 139 -17.51 12.61 11.12
CA PHE A 139 -18.90 13.07 11.12
C PHE A 139 -19.47 13.34 12.51
N GLY A 140 -18.75 12.96 13.57
CA GLY A 140 -19.20 13.11 14.94
C GLY A 140 -18.33 12.36 15.92
N SER A 141 -18.82 12.27 17.16
CA SER A 141 -18.17 11.56 18.25
C SER A 141 -19.17 10.66 18.99
N SER A 142 -18.74 9.48 19.42
CA SER A 142 -19.55 8.57 20.23
C SER A 142 -18.72 7.97 21.37
N ASN A 143 -19.15 8.23 22.61
CA ASN A 143 -18.69 7.73 23.93
C ASN A 143 -17.18 7.58 24.22
N GLU A 144 -16.27 7.64 23.25
CA GLU A 144 -14.80 7.58 23.37
C GLU A 144 -14.07 7.72 22.00
N GLY A 145 -14.78 7.87 20.87
CA GLY A 145 -14.16 7.86 19.54
C GLY A 145 -14.83 8.75 18.49
N ALA A 146 -14.20 8.87 17.32
CA ALA A 146 -14.71 9.61 16.17
C ALA A 146 -15.55 8.69 15.26
N VAL A 147 -16.63 9.22 14.68
CA VAL A 147 -17.46 8.50 13.70
C VAL A 147 -16.96 8.83 12.30
N MET A 148 -16.48 7.83 11.55
CA MET A 148 -15.74 8.06 10.29
C MET A 148 -16.51 7.69 9.02
N ALA A 149 -17.63 7.00 9.14
CA ALA A 149 -18.37 6.53 7.98
C ALA A 149 -19.83 7.01 7.93
N ILE A 150 -20.31 7.19 6.69
CA ILE A 150 -21.72 7.42 6.39
C ILE A 150 -22.43 6.12 6.01
N ASP A 151 -23.73 6.09 6.27
CA ASP A 151 -24.63 5.00 5.92
C ASP A 151 -25.79 5.59 5.08
N PRO A 152 -25.67 5.61 3.75
CA PRO A 152 -26.59 6.32 2.85
C PRO A 152 -27.97 5.66 2.74
N LYS A 153 -28.26 4.60 3.50
CA LYS A 153 -29.45 3.72 3.58
C LYS A 153 -30.80 4.16 3.00
N ASN A 154 -31.08 5.44 2.76
CA ASN A 154 -32.33 5.95 2.21
C ASN A 154 -32.16 6.97 1.07
N GLY A 155 -31.01 7.02 0.38
CA GLY A 155 -30.83 7.81 -0.84
C GLY A 155 -29.62 8.75 -0.81
N ASN A 156 -29.70 9.83 -1.58
CA ASN A 156 -28.61 10.81 -1.68
C ASN A 156 -28.30 11.44 -0.33
N VAL A 157 -27.01 11.65 -0.07
CA VAL A 157 -26.52 12.25 1.18
C VAL A 157 -25.96 13.63 0.90
N SER A 158 -26.41 14.62 1.68
CA SER A 158 -25.80 15.94 1.71
C SER A 158 -25.07 16.12 3.04
N LEU A 159 -23.75 16.28 2.95
CA LEU A 159 -22.86 16.47 4.09
C LEU A 159 -22.86 17.94 4.59
N GLY A 160 -23.53 18.84 3.84
CA GLY A 160 -23.51 20.27 4.11
C GLY A 160 -22.11 20.86 3.93
N ALA A 161 -21.82 21.92 4.69
CA ALA A 161 -20.48 22.48 4.74
C ALA A 161 -19.58 21.62 5.64
N ILE A 162 -18.39 21.27 5.13
CA ILE A 162 -17.31 20.56 5.81
C ILE A 162 -16.19 21.56 6.09
N ALA A 163 -15.71 21.59 7.34
CA ALA A 163 -14.52 22.33 7.72
C ALA A 163 -13.30 21.43 7.67
N TYR A 164 -12.29 21.80 6.88
CA TYR A 164 -10.95 21.24 6.92
C TYR A 164 -10.07 22.08 7.85
N ASP A 165 -9.53 21.44 8.88
CA ASP A 165 -8.58 22.02 9.82
C ASP A 165 -7.17 21.48 9.51
N SER A 166 -6.41 22.28 8.76
CA SER A 166 -5.05 21.94 8.35
C SER A 166 -4.08 21.79 9.51
N ALA A 167 -4.35 22.41 10.66
CA ALA A 167 -3.49 22.27 11.83
C ALA A 167 -3.67 20.91 12.51
N LYS A 168 -4.83 20.27 12.28
CA LYS A 168 -5.21 18.97 12.85
C LYS A 168 -5.21 17.83 11.84
N GLY A 169 -4.92 18.12 10.56
CA GLY A 169 -4.94 17.14 9.48
C GLY A 169 -6.26 16.37 9.39
N CYS A 170 -7.39 17.00 9.74
CA CYS A 170 -8.70 16.37 9.75
C CYS A 170 -9.80 17.34 9.29
N ALA A 171 -10.97 16.79 8.97
CA ALA A 171 -12.13 17.56 8.54
C ALA A 171 -13.40 17.07 9.23
N ALA A 172 -14.40 17.96 9.37
CA ALA A 172 -15.69 17.59 9.93
C ALA A 172 -16.84 18.49 9.43
N PRO A 173 -18.08 17.98 9.37
CA PRO A 173 -19.24 18.81 9.09
C PRO A 173 -19.38 19.96 10.08
N THR A 174 -19.61 21.15 9.55
CA THR A 174 -19.77 22.40 10.31
C THR A 174 -21.04 22.43 11.14
N THR A 175 -22.04 21.68 10.68
CA THR A 175 -23.28 21.38 11.39
C THR A 175 -23.35 19.88 11.55
N PRO A 176 -23.55 19.37 12.76
CA PRO A 176 -23.75 17.94 12.99
C PRO A 176 -24.86 17.41 12.11
N PRO A 177 -24.56 16.42 11.28
CA PRO A 177 -25.61 15.83 10.48
C PRO A 177 -26.46 14.88 11.34
N THR A 178 -27.75 14.80 11.04
CA THR A 178 -28.76 14.16 11.91
C THR A 178 -29.17 12.76 11.49
N ALA A 179 -28.76 12.30 10.29
CA ALA A 179 -29.10 10.99 9.73
C ALA A 179 -28.03 10.53 8.72
N ASN A 180 -28.01 9.23 8.42
CA ASN A 180 -27.10 8.60 7.45
C ASN A 180 -25.63 8.45 7.91
N PHE A 181 -25.40 8.14 9.19
CA PHE A 181 -24.08 7.81 9.74
C PHE A 181 -24.02 6.37 10.22
N ASP A 182 -22.88 5.72 9.98
CA ASP A 182 -22.60 4.44 10.60
C ASP A 182 -22.08 4.66 12.02
N LEU A 183 -22.98 4.73 12.99
CA LEU A 183 -22.61 4.86 14.42
C LEU A 183 -21.81 3.66 14.95
N ALA A 184 -21.66 2.59 14.17
CA ALA A 184 -20.78 1.47 14.50
C ALA A 184 -19.37 1.63 13.91
N ALA A 185 -19.15 2.57 13.00
CA ALA A 185 -17.83 2.92 12.44
C ALA A 185 -17.14 3.96 13.33
N THR A 186 -16.88 3.55 14.57
CA THR A 186 -16.26 4.39 15.59
C THR A 186 -14.79 4.01 15.72
N VAL A 187 -13.93 5.00 15.61
CA VAL A 187 -12.47 4.86 15.65
C VAL A 187 -11.90 5.59 16.85
N GLU A 188 -10.68 5.26 17.24
CA GLU A 188 -10.06 5.95 18.35
C GLU A 188 -9.71 7.41 17.98
N ALA A 189 -9.99 8.34 18.89
CA ALA A 189 -9.63 9.75 18.71
C ALA A 189 -8.33 10.07 19.47
N LYS A 190 -7.58 11.07 19.00
CA LYS A 190 -6.39 11.58 19.71
C LYS A 190 -6.76 12.05 21.11
N ASN A 191 -5.83 11.88 22.06
CA ASN A 191 -6.08 12.20 23.46
C ASN A 191 -6.50 13.67 23.65
N GLY A 192 -7.66 13.89 24.28
CA GLY A 192 -8.23 15.23 24.49
C GLY A 192 -8.98 15.82 23.29
N GLU A 193 -9.05 15.09 22.17
CA GLU A 193 -9.79 15.45 20.96
C GLU A 193 -10.90 14.41 20.71
N THR A 194 -12.01 14.80 20.09
CA THR A 194 -13.13 13.88 19.79
C THR A 194 -13.48 13.76 18.32
N LEU A 195 -12.89 14.61 17.48
CA LEU A 195 -13.09 14.65 16.02
C LEU A 195 -11.78 14.49 15.26
N VAL A 196 -10.69 14.25 15.98
CA VAL A 196 -9.37 14.02 15.39
C VAL A 196 -9.11 12.53 15.53
N PRO A 197 -9.39 11.73 14.48
CA PRO A 197 -9.06 10.31 14.51
C PRO A 197 -7.55 10.15 14.72
N LYS A 198 -7.12 9.05 15.34
CA LYS A 198 -5.69 8.80 15.60
C LYS A 198 -4.84 8.88 14.35
N GLY A 199 -5.34 8.37 13.22
CA GLY A 199 -4.63 8.37 11.94
C GLY A 199 -4.43 9.74 11.29
N ALA A 200 -5.16 10.78 11.71
CA ALA A 200 -5.04 12.11 11.13
C ALA A 200 -3.62 12.71 11.27
N GLU A 201 -3.28 13.66 10.39
CA GLU A 201 -1.99 14.37 10.27
C GLU A 201 -0.81 13.56 9.74
N ASN A 202 -0.62 12.34 10.23
CA ASN A 202 0.58 11.55 9.96
C ASN A 202 0.29 10.20 9.29
N PHE A 203 -0.89 10.05 8.70
CA PHE A 203 -1.26 8.88 7.91
C PHE A 203 -1.22 7.57 8.73
N GLY A 204 -1.74 7.57 9.96
CA GLY A 204 -1.74 6.38 10.83
C GLY A 204 -0.48 6.21 11.65
N LYS A 205 0.65 6.73 11.18
CA LYS A 205 1.92 6.67 11.93
C LYS A 205 1.80 7.43 13.26
N GLY A 206 1.87 6.74 14.39
CA GLY A 206 1.85 7.42 15.68
C GLY A 206 3.23 7.87 16.15
N SER A 207 3.28 8.38 17.39
CA SER A 207 4.54 8.80 17.99
C SER A 207 5.30 7.61 18.58
N VAL A 208 6.63 7.69 18.61
CA VAL A 208 7.49 6.67 19.28
C VAL A 208 7.14 6.42 20.75
N THR A 209 6.38 7.33 21.37
CA THR A 209 5.90 7.22 22.75
C THR A 209 4.55 6.51 22.90
N GLU A 210 3.84 6.26 21.80
CA GLU A 210 2.49 5.68 21.79
C GLU A 210 2.44 4.24 21.25
N ILE A 211 3.59 3.66 20.89
CA ILE A 211 3.70 2.30 20.34
C ILE A 211 2.80 1.33 21.11
N SER A 212 1.82 0.79 20.39
CA SER A 212 0.75 -0.03 20.94
C SER A 212 1.02 -1.51 20.62
N ALA A 213 0.30 -2.44 21.25
CA ALA A 213 0.46 -3.87 20.93
C ALA A 213 -0.16 -4.26 19.57
N GLY A 214 -0.68 -3.29 18.80
CA GLY A 214 -1.45 -3.48 17.58
C GLY A 214 -2.79 -4.16 17.86
N ASN A 215 -3.88 -3.67 17.26
CA ASN A 215 -5.18 -4.35 17.30
C ASN A 215 -5.73 -4.47 15.88
N TYR A 216 -4.97 -5.13 15.01
CA TYR A 216 -5.35 -5.30 13.62
C TYR A 216 -6.43 -6.36 13.42
N VAL A 217 -7.51 -5.96 12.72
CA VAL A 217 -8.53 -6.87 12.20
C VAL A 217 -8.33 -7.02 10.69
N SER A 218 -7.69 -8.13 10.30
CA SER A 218 -7.55 -8.52 8.89
C SER A 218 -8.88 -8.46 8.14
N ASN A 219 -8.82 -8.15 6.84
CA ASN A 219 -9.98 -8.14 5.93
C ASN A 219 -11.04 -7.07 6.22
N THR A 220 -10.67 -6.00 6.92
CA THR A 220 -11.51 -4.80 7.07
C THR A 220 -10.83 -3.61 6.41
N THR A 221 -11.60 -2.61 5.99
CA THR A 221 -11.09 -1.44 5.26
C THR A 221 -10.25 -0.51 6.14
N ASP A 222 -10.47 -0.49 7.45
CA ASP A 222 -9.73 0.26 8.48
C ASP A 222 -9.49 -0.75 9.62
N GLY A 223 -8.34 -1.41 9.54
CA GLY A 223 -8.06 -2.65 10.26
C GLY A 223 -7.80 -2.45 11.73
N ASP A 224 -7.05 -1.41 12.05
CA ASP A 224 -6.61 -1.04 13.36
C ASP A 224 -7.52 0.01 14.04
N LYS A 225 -8.46 0.59 13.27
CA LYS A 225 -9.47 1.55 13.74
C LYS A 225 -8.86 2.87 14.18
N ASP A 226 -7.89 3.35 13.42
CA ASP A 226 -7.28 4.66 13.63
C ASP A 226 -8.06 5.78 12.91
N GLY A 227 -8.99 5.44 12.00
CA GLY A 227 -9.79 6.37 11.21
C GLY A 227 -9.31 6.63 9.79
N LEU A 228 -8.32 5.89 9.30
CA LEU A 228 -7.90 5.89 7.91
C LEU A 228 -8.21 4.55 7.25
N PRO A 229 -8.80 4.55 6.04
CA PRO A 229 -8.83 3.34 5.22
C PRO A 229 -7.40 2.87 4.91
N ASN A 230 -7.14 1.56 4.87
CA ASN A 230 -5.84 0.94 4.55
C ASN A 230 -5.22 1.37 3.20
N SER A 231 -6.03 2.00 2.32
CA SER A 231 -5.55 2.61 1.07
C SER A 231 -4.82 3.96 1.28
N PHE A 232 -5.04 4.57 2.44
CA PHE A 232 -4.55 5.86 2.95
C PHE A 232 -3.81 5.76 4.28
N ASP A 233 -3.70 4.56 4.82
CA ASP A 233 -3.04 4.29 6.08
C ASP A 233 -1.60 3.80 5.84
N ALA A 234 -0.67 4.38 6.58
CA ALA A 234 0.74 4.01 6.58
C ALA A 234 1.11 3.07 7.73
N ASP A 235 0.23 2.88 8.71
CA ASP A 235 0.33 1.94 9.83
C ASP A 235 -0.90 1.02 9.84
N ASN A 236 -0.95 0.06 8.91
CA ASN A 236 -2.15 -0.78 8.76
C ASN A 236 -2.43 -1.63 10.01
N ASN A 237 -1.45 -1.87 10.87
CA ASN A 237 -1.58 -2.81 11.98
C ASN A 237 -1.86 -2.14 13.35
N GLY A 238 -1.71 -0.82 13.44
CA GLY A 238 -2.05 0.02 14.59
C GLY A 238 -1.07 -0.05 15.74
N ASP A 239 0.15 -0.51 15.49
CA ASP A 239 1.23 -0.46 16.48
C ASP A 239 1.95 0.90 16.48
N LEU A 240 1.50 1.83 15.63
CA LEU A 240 1.98 3.19 15.44
C LEU A 240 3.39 3.25 14.85
N VAL A 241 3.82 2.14 14.26
CA VAL A 241 5.10 1.97 13.61
C VAL A 241 4.83 1.72 12.13
N VAL A 242 5.63 2.36 11.27
CA VAL A 242 5.66 1.95 9.86
C VAL A 242 6.63 0.80 9.73
N ASP A 243 6.11 -0.39 9.44
CA ASP A 243 6.93 -1.57 9.18
C ASP A 243 6.52 -2.31 7.90
N GLU A 244 6.95 -3.57 7.80
CA GLU A 244 6.66 -4.39 6.64
C GLU A 244 5.21 -4.84 6.50
N LEU A 245 4.51 -4.99 7.61
CA LEU A 245 3.09 -5.27 7.69
C LEU A 245 2.29 -4.06 7.20
N ASP A 246 2.87 -2.85 7.28
CA ASP A 246 2.16 -1.60 6.97
C ASP A 246 2.43 -1.06 5.57
N GLY A 247 3.49 -1.52 4.90
CA GLY A 247 3.75 -1.07 3.54
C GLY A 247 4.77 -1.86 2.72
N LEU A 248 5.47 -2.84 3.30
CA LEU A 248 6.45 -3.62 2.53
C LEU A 248 5.84 -4.92 1.99
N PHE A 249 4.82 -5.51 2.62
CA PHE A 249 4.26 -6.81 2.20
C PHE A 249 2.75 -6.99 2.21
N SER A 250 1.93 -6.06 2.69
CA SER A 250 0.49 -6.33 2.74
C SER A 250 -0.16 -6.11 1.36
N PHE A 251 0.07 -7.07 0.46
CA PHE A 251 -0.98 -7.55 -0.45
C PHE A 251 -2.29 -7.74 0.34
N GLU A 252 -2.26 -7.97 1.65
CA GLU A 252 -3.41 -8.43 2.42
C GLU A 252 -4.41 -7.37 2.94
N ALA A 253 -4.20 -6.05 2.78
CA ALA A 253 -5.01 -5.09 3.54
C ALA A 253 -5.86 -4.08 2.74
N ILE A 254 -5.66 -3.86 1.44
CA ILE A 254 -6.25 -2.65 0.82
C ILE A 254 -7.76 -2.77 0.55
N ASN A 255 -8.34 -3.97 0.50
CA ASN A 255 -9.68 -4.17 -0.07
C ASN A 255 -10.51 -5.26 0.65
N GLY A 256 -10.61 -5.21 1.97
CA GLY A 256 -11.38 -6.16 2.76
C GLY A 256 -11.10 -7.64 2.42
N ALA A 257 -11.99 -8.57 2.76
CA ALA A 257 -11.87 -9.97 2.33
C ALA A 257 -11.99 -10.17 0.80
N ASN A 258 -12.18 -9.10 0.02
CA ASN A 258 -12.92 -9.16 -1.24
C ASN A 258 -12.26 -8.43 -2.42
N ALA A 259 -10.95 -8.19 -2.34
CA ALA A 259 -10.17 -7.55 -3.38
C ALA A 259 -9.99 -8.42 -4.64
N ASN A 260 -10.19 -7.85 -5.83
CA ASN A 260 -9.82 -8.50 -7.10
C ASN A 260 -8.33 -8.33 -7.43
N PHE A 261 -7.63 -7.44 -6.73
CA PHE A 261 -6.22 -7.10 -6.96
C PHE A 261 -5.62 -6.48 -5.70
N TYR A 262 -4.30 -6.38 -5.73
CA TYR A 262 -3.50 -5.82 -4.67
C TYR A 262 -2.64 -4.71 -5.25
N LEU A 263 -2.88 -3.47 -4.80
CA LEU A 263 -2.11 -2.31 -5.22
C LEU A 263 -0.87 -2.14 -4.37
N TYR A 264 0.20 -1.64 -4.99
CA TYR A 264 1.37 -1.21 -4.26
C TYR A 264 1.96 0.04 -4.90
N ALA A 265 2.43 0.94 -4.04
CA ALA A 265 3.24 2.08 -4.40
C ALA A 265 4.31 2.21 -3.30
N PHE A 266 5.56 1.91 -3.65
CA PHE A 266 6.65 2.01 -2.69
C PHE A 266 7.85 2.72 -3.30
N THR A 267 8.57 3.41 -2.43
CA THR A 267 9.83 4.05 -2.77
C THR A 267 10.96 3.03 -2.58
N ASN A 268 11.83 2.94 -3.58
CA ASN A 268 12.98 2.06 -3.57
C ASN A 268 14.28 2.88 -3.55
N LEU A 269 15.08 2.69 -2.50
CA LEU A 269 16.40 3.28 -2.32
C LEU A 269 17.51 2.23 -2.27
N LYS A 270 18.02 1.82 -3.44
CA LYS A 270 19.27 1.05 -3.49
C LYS A 270 20.45 1.99 -3.65
N VAL A 271 21.42 1.90 -2.74
CA VAL A 271 22.64 2.70 -2.79
C VAL A 271 23.83 1.78 -2.55
N ASP A 272 24.84 1.86 -3.42
CA ASP A 272 26.10 1.18 -3.18
C ASP A 272 26.88 1.89 -2.05
N TYR A 273 27.61 1.14 -1.22
CA TYR A 273 28.31 1.69 -0.05
C TYR A 273 29.21 2.90 -0.39
N ASP A 274 29.88 2.87 -1.53
CA ASP A 274 30.76 3.96 -1.98
C ASP A 274 30.00 5.26 -2.31
N GLN A 275 28.67 5.19 -2.42
CA GLN A 275 27.78 6.31 -2.66
C GLN A 275 26.99 6.74 -1.40
N ARG A 276 27.15 6.07 -0.25
CA ARG A 276 26.33 6.27 0.97
C ARG A 276 26.32 7.71 1.53
N ASP A 277 27.45 8.41 1.39
CA ASP A 277 27.60 9.78 1.88
C ASP A 277 27.12 10.78 0.83
N THR A 278 27.29 10.43 -0.45
CA THR A 278 26.77 11.21 -1.56
C THR A 278 25.27 11.01 -1.77
N PHE A 279 24.62 10.02 -1.16
CA PHE A 279 23.17 9.81 -1.26
C PHE A 279 22.37 11.07 -0.87
N LYS A 280 22.85 11.80 0.15
CA LYS A 280 22.23 13.07 0.61
C LYS A 280 22.46 14.24 -0.36
N ASP A 281 23.45 14.15 -1.24
CA ASP A 281 23.76 15.16 -2.26
C ASP A 281 23.28 14.74 -3.67
N ASN A 282 23.10 13.44 -3.87
CA ASN A 282 22.60 12.73 -5.06
C ASN A 282 21.21 12.13 -4.79
N PHE A 283 20.36 12.86 -4.08
CA PHE A 283 18.91 12.66 -4.05
C PHE A 283 18.25 12.63 -5.46
N SER A 284 19.03 12.70 -6.53
CA SER A 284 18.58 12.81 -7.90
C SER A 284 17.91 11.55 -8.43
N THR A 285 18.05 10.37 -7.80
CA THR A 285 17.49 9.12 -8.33
C THR A 285 17.08 8.13 -7.23
N PHE A 286 15.83 8.20 -6.75
CA PHE A 286 15.18 7.00 -6.22
C PHE A 286 14.20 6.42 -7.23
N SER A 287 13.94 5.12 -7.10
CA SER A 287 12.98 4.44 -7.95
C SER A 287 11.64 4.37 -7.24
N VAL A 288 10.54 4.76 -7.88
CA VAL A 288 9.20 4.45 -7.36
C VAL A 288 8.66 3.29 -8.17
N ALA A 289 8.37 2.19 -7.48
CA ALA A 289 7.70 1.05 -8.09
C ALA A 289 6.21 1.15 -7.75
N ILE A 290 5.41 1.16 -8.80
CA ILE A 290 3.97 1.40 -8.73
C ILE A 290 3.30 0.31 -9.55
N GLY A 291 2.37 -0.41 -8.97
CA GLY A 291 1.79 -1.54 -9.66
C GLY A 291 0.65 -2.22 -8.94
N LEU A 292 0.24 -3.33 -9.53
CA LEU A 292 -0.69 -4.25 -8.91
C LEU A 292 -0.39 -5.69 -9.29
N SER A 293 -0.82 -6.59 -8.40
CA SER A 293 -0.96 -8.01 -8.71
C SER A 293 -2.41 -8.42 -8.67
N ALA A 294 -2.83 -9.34 -9.54
CA ALA A 294 -4.17 -9.90 -9.48
C ALA A 294 -4.37 -10.66 -8.17
N GLY A 295 -5.51 -10.42 -7.53
CA GLY A 295 -5.91 -11.04 -6.26
C GLY A 295 -7.06 -12.01 -6.45
N ASN A 296 -7.47 -12.66 -5.35
CA ASN A 296 -8.61 -13.54 -5.36
C ASN A 296 -9.61 -13.14 -4.27
N LYS A 297 -10.72 -12.53 -4.69
CA LYS A 297 -11.86 -12.15 -3.85
C LYS A 297 -12.50 -13.40 -3.23
N SER A 298 -12.15 -13.79 -2.01
CA SER A 298 -12.83 -14.80 -1.16
C SER A 298 -13.55 -15.94 -1.90
N GLY A 299 -12.87 -16.61 -2.83
CA GLY A 299 -13.43 -17.77 -3.55
C GLY A 299 -14.38 -17.46 -4.73
N ALA A 300 -14.58 -16.20 -5.10
CA ALA A 300 -15.12 -15.82 -6.40
C ALA A 300 -14.12 -16.19 -7.51
N ALA A 301 -14.60 -16.42 -8.74
CA ALA A 301 -13.69 -16.60 -9.85
C ALA A 301 -12.85 -15.34 -10.04
N THR A 302 -11.52 -15.45 -9.96
CA THR A 302 -10.59 -14.36 -10.22
C THR A 302 -10.95 -13.72 -11.56
N LYS A 303 -11.29 -12.44 -11.55
CA LYS A 303 -11.44 -11.68 -12.79
C LYS A 303 -10.05 -11.47 -13.38
N SER A 304 -9.82 -11.99 -14.58
CA SER A 304 -8.62 -11.70 -15.33
C SER A 304 -8.55 -10.20 -15.67
N ILE A 305 -7.41 -9.58 -15.36
CA ILE A 305 -7.15 -8.16 -15.63
C ILE A 305 -6.61 -8.03 -17.05
N SER A 306 -7.26 -7.20 -17.87
CA SER A 306 -6.86 -6.93 -19.26
C SER A 306 -5.92 -5.73 -19.38
N SER A 307 -6.09 -4.71 -18.53
CA SER A 307 -5.20 -3.55 -18.48
C SER A 307 -5.30 -2.78 -17.18
N VAL A 308 -4.24 -2.04 -16.87
CA VAL A 308 -4.13 -1.18 -15.69
C VAL A 308 -3.64 0.19 -16.13
N ARG A 309 -4.30 1.25 -15.66
CA ARG A 309 -3.93 2.63 -15.96
C ARG A 309 -3.80 3.46 -14.69
N ILE A 310 -2.80 4.33 -14.63
CA ILE A 310 -2.75 5.40 -13.64
C ILE A 310 -3.48 6.60 -14.24
N ILE A 311 -4.63 6.92 -13.65
CA ILE A 311 -5.56 7.95 -14.14
C ILE A 311 -5.48 9.28 -13.36
N GLY A 312 -4.63 9.32 -12.34
CA GLY A 312 -4.34 10.50 -11.52
C GLY A 312 -3.24 10.19 -10.52
N GLY A 313 -2.49 11.20 -10.13
CA GLY A 313 -1.36 11.03 -9.22
C GLY A 313 -0.72 12.36 -8.84
N PRO A 314 0.30 12.33 -8.00
CA PRO A 314 0.93 13.52 -7.47
C PRO A 314 1.68 14.34 -8.52
N THR A 315 1.83 15.64 -8.27
CA THR A 315 2.35 16.62 -9.25
C THR A 315 3.75 16.30 -9.73
N TRP A 316 4.58 15.74 -8.84
CA TRP A 316 5.94 15.32 -9.16
C TRP A 316 6.02 14.22 -10.22
N MET A 317 4.94 13.47 -10.44
CA MET A 317 4.93 12.45 -11.50
C MET A 317 5.22 13.07 -12.85
N ALA A 318 4.81 14.31 -13.13
CA ALA A 318 5.07 14.97 -14.42
C ALA A 318 6.56 15.21 -14.72
N ASP A 319 7.42 15.18 -13.70
CA ASP A 319 8.87 15.36 -13.83
C ASP A 319 9.67 14.06 -13.65
N ALA A 320 9.01 12.99 -13.20
CA ALA A 320 9.60 11.66 -13.09
C ALA A 320 9.95 11.08 -14.48
N ASN A 321 11.03 10.31 -14.56
CA ASN A 321 11.36 9.56 -15.77
C ASN A 321 10.83 8.13 -15.63
N VAL A 322 10.26 7.57 -16.70
CA VAL A 322 9.94 6.15 -16.73
C VAL A 322 11.22 5.38 -17.03
N VAL A 323 11.50 4.32 -16.26
CA VAL A 323 12.65 3.44 -16.51
C VAL A 323 12.58 2.91 -17.95
N GLY A 324 13.64 3.15 -18.72
CA GLY A 324 13.73 2.75 -20.13
C GLY A 324 13.03 3.68 -21.12
N GLY A 325 12.61 4.89 -20.72
CA GLY A 325 11.83 5.78 -21.58
C GLY A 325 11.96 7.27 -21.31
N SER A 326 10.90 8.00 -21.66
CA SER A 326 10.77 9.45 -21.56
C SER A 326 10.32 9.91 -20.17
N LYS A 327 10.28 11.24 -19.97
CA LYS A 327 9.52 11.84 -18.87
C LYS A 327 8.07 11.35 -18.90
N TRP A 328 7.54 11.09 -17.71
CA TRP A 328 6.12 10.86 -17.52
C TRP A 328 5.35 12.15 -17.85
N SER A 329 4.31 12.04 -18.67
CA SER A 329 3.66 13.22 -19.25
C SER A 329 2.14 13.11 -19.32
N THR A 330 1.56 12.01 -18.88
CA THR A 330 0.11 11.80 -18.95
C THR A 330 -0.43 11.29 -17.62
N SER A 331 -1.56 11.86 -17.20
CA SER A 331 -2.36 11.35 -16.09
C SER A 331 -3.25 10.18 -16.52
N ASN A 332 -2.90 9.46 -17.58
CA ASN A 332 -3.66 8.31 -18.10
C ASN A 332 -2.66 7.34 -18.74
N TYR A 333 -1.73 6.87 -17.92
CA TYR A 333 -0.60 6.07 -18.36
C TYR A 333 -0.91 4.57 -18.21
N ASN A 334 -0.63 3.80 -19.24
CA ASN A 334 -0.78 2.34 -19.20
C ASN A 334 0.36 1.72 -18.40
N VAL A 335 0.04 1.06 -17.30
CA VAL A 335 1.00 0.30 -16.52
C VAL A 335 1.30 -1.00 -17.27
N PRO A 336 2.54 -1.25 -17.71
CA PRO A 336 2.84 -2.42 -18.52
C PRO A 336 2.81 -3.71 -17.69
N LEU A 337 2.48 -4.82 -18.34
CA LEU A 337 2.58 -6.15 -17.77
C LEU A 337 4.08 -6.51 -17.61
N LYS A 338 4.52 -6.71 -16.37
CA LYS A 338 5.92 -7.07 -16.05
C LYS A 338 6.10 -8.60 -16.04
N MET A 339 5.14 -9.32 -15.45
CA MET A 339 5.10 -10.78 -15.35
C MET A 339 3.62 -11.23 -15.40
N PRO A 340 3.30 -12.53 -15.60
CA PRO A 340 1.91 -12.98 -15.55
C PRO A 340 1.19 -12.48 -14.29
N ASN A 341 0.08 -11.77 -14.48
CA ASN A 341 -0.73 -11.18 -13.41
C ASN A 341 -0.04 -10.10 -12.55
N VAL A 342 1.07 -9.52 -13.01
CA VAL A 342 1.78 -8.41 -12.34
C VAL A 342 1.97 -7.26 -13.31
N TYR A 343 1.33 -6.13 -13.01
CA TYR A 343 1.42 -4.88 -13.74
C TYR A 343 2.28 -3.91 -12.94
N GLU A 344 3.37 -3.40 -13.51
CA GLU A 344 4.27 -2.51 -12.78
C GLU A 344 4.91 -1.49 -13.72
N VAL A 345 4.99 -0.25 -13.25
CA VAL A 345 5.86 0.77 -13.81
C VAL A 345 6.90 1.16 -12.76
N GLN A 346 8.15 1.28 -13.21
CA GLN A 346 9.22 1.83 -12.39
C GLN A 346 9.54 3.23 -12.90
N LEU A 347 9.54 4.19 -11.98
CA LEU A 347 9.93 5.57 -12.23
C LEU A 347 11.34 5.77 -11.67
N ASN A 348 12.25 6.39 -12.40
CA ASN A 348 13.58 6.76 -11.92
C ASN A 348 13.81 8.28 -12.00
N ASN A 349 14.93 8.71 -11.44
CA ASN A 349 15.32 10.11 -11.35
C ASN A 349 14.29 11.00 -10.63
N VAL A 350 13.54 10.42 -9.69
CA VAL A 350 12.57 11.13 -8.85
C VAL A 350 13.33 11.82 -7.73
N ARG A 351 13.01 13.09 -7.41
CA ARG A 351 13.73 13.91 -6.42
C ARG A 351 12.94 14.02 -5.10
N PRO A 352 13.39 13.43 -3.99
CA PRO A 352 12.59 13.27 -2.77
C PRO A 352 12.57 14.52 -1.87
N THR A 353 13.51 15.45 -1.96
CA THR A 353 13.64 16.51 -0.93
C THR A 353 12.54 17.57 -0.92
N PHE A 354 11.66 17.62 -1.94
CA PHE A 354 10.44 18.45 -1.94
C PHE A 354 9.27 17.84 -2.72
N GLU A 355 9.53 16.93 -3.65
CA GLU A 355 8.52 16.54 -4.63
C GLU A 355 7.73 15.32 -4.20
N VAL A 356 8.30 14.34 -3.47
CA VAL A 356 7.59 13.11 -3.06
C VAL A 356 7.51 12.98 -1.55
N ASN A 357 6.32 12.71 -1.03
CA ASN A 357 6.06 12.60 0.39
C ASN A 357 5.15 11.41 0.69
N ALA A 358 5.15 10.93 1.94
CA ALA A 358 4.01 10.15 2.40
C ALA A 358 2.72 10.99 2.26
N GLY A 359 1.61 10.31 2.02
CA GLY A 359 0.34 10.96 1.68
C GLY A 359 0.12 11.13 0.18
N ASP A 360 1.17 11.11 -0.64
CA ASP A 360 1.03 11.21 -2.09
C ASP A 360 0.27 9.99 -2.63
N THR A 361 -0.79 10.25 -3.39
CA THR A 361 -1.78 9.24 -3.71
C THR A 361 -1.93 9.01 -5.21
N LEU A 362 -1.97 7.75 -5.61
CA LEU A 362 -2.11 7.31 -7.00
C LEU A 362 -3.50 6.71 -7.23
N LYS A 363 -4.14 7.15 -8.31
CA LYS A 363 -5.46 6.70 -8.76
C LYS A 363 -5.31 5.74 -9.92
N TYR A 364 -5.94 4.58 -9.80
CA TYR A 364 -5.86 3.49 -10.78
C TYR A 364 -7.22 3.23 -11.41
N LEU A 365 -7.20 2.87 -12.69
CA LEU A 365 -8.32 2.29 -13.41
C LEU A 365 -7.91 0.90 -13.88
N ILE A 366 -8.56 -0.10 -13.30
CA ILE A 366 -8.38 -1.51 -13.63
C ILE A 366 -9.48 -1.88 -14.63
N THR A 367 -9.10 -2.48 -15.75
CA THR A 367 -10.06 -3.05 -16.72
C THR A 367 -9.88 -4.55 -16.75
N TYR A 368 -10.99 -5.28 -16.69
CA TYR A 368 -11.01 -6.73 -16.72
C TYR A 368 -11.26 -7.27 -18.14
N ASP A 369 -11.08 -8.57 -18.34
CA ASP A 369 -11.34 -9.24 -19.63
C ASP A 369 -12.82 -9.19 -20.04
N ASP A 370 -13.74 -9.05 -19.08
CA ASP A 370 -15.17 -8.85 -19.31
C ASP A 370 -15.53 -7.39 -19.66
N ALA A 371 -14.52 -6.53 -19.85
CA ALA A 371 -14.60 -5.09 -20.09
C ALA A 371 -15.20 -4.27 -18.93
N SER A 372 -15.54 -4.88 -17.79
CA SER A 372 -15.87 -4.13 -16.59
C SER A 372 -14.64 -3.41 -16.06
N THR A 373 -14.88 -2.32 -15.32
CA THR A 373 -13.81 -1.48 -14.75
C THR A 373 -14.01 -1.28 -13.26
N GLU A 374 -12.90 -1.11 -12.56
CA GLU A 374 -12.85 -0.77 -11.14
C GLU A 374 -11.82 0.34 -10.94
N GLU A 375 -12.18 1.36 -10.16
CA GLU A 375 -11.25 2.40 -9.75
C GLU A 375 -10.75 2.11 -8.35
N ALA A 376 -9.48 2.43 -8.13
CA ALA A 376 -8.81 2.11 -6.88
C ALA A 376 -7.73 3.13 -6.58
N ILE A 377 -7.25 3.09 -5.34
CA ILE A 377 -6.33 4.10 -4.86
C ILE A 377 -5.26 3.52 -3.95
N LYS A 378 -4.05 4.06 -4.04
CA LYS A 378 -2.98 3.74 -3.11
C LYS A 378 -2.13 4.96 -2.82
N MET A 379 -2.00 5.26 -1.54
CA MET A 379 -1.06 6.22 -0.99
C MET A 379 0.35 5.64 -0.92
N ILE A 380 1.36 6.50 -1.06
CA ILE A 380 2.73 6.22 -0.64
C ILE A 380 2.77 6.31 0.88
N ASN A 381 3.01 5.17 1.54
CA ASN A 381 2.94 5.07 3.00
C ASN A 381 4.14 5.77 3.67
N PHE A 382 5.32 5.70 3.06
CA PHE A 382 6.53 6.37 3.52
C PHE A 382 7.52 6.58 2.38
N VAL A 383 8.38 7.58 2.55
CA VAL A 383 9.51 7.87 1.68
C VAL A 383 10.75 7.80 2.54
N PHE A 384 11.65 6.87 2.23
CA PHE A 384 12.91 6.82 2.96
C PHE A 384 13.71 8.11 2.74
N SER A 385 14.13 8.76 3.82
CA SER A 385 15.09 9.88 3.82
C SER A 385 16.51 9.42 4.11
N ASP A 386 16.67 8.21 4.65
CA ASP A 386 17.96 7.56 4.88
C ASP A 386 17.85 6.06 4.59
N ILE A 387 18.97 5.46 4.21
CA ILE A 387 19.10 4.02 4.01
C ILE A 387 19.61 3.36 5.30
N PRO A 388 19.46 2.02 5.47
CA PRO A 388 20.22 1.31 6.49
C PRO A 388 21.71 1.54 6.26
N ARG A 389 22.45 2.06 7.25
CA ARG A 389 23.90 2.28 7.13
C ARG A 389 24.66 1.35 8.04
N VAL A 390 25.49 0.47 7.50
CA VAL A 390 26.48 -0.28 8.25
C VAL A 390 27.38 0.72 8.98
N VAL A 391 27.46 0.57 10.30
CA VAL A 391 28.25 1.41 11.23
C VAL A 391 29.34 0.61 11.93
N ALA A 392 29.22 -0.71 12.00
CA ALA A 392 30.28 -1.58 12.48
C ALA A 392 30.16 -2.99 11.89
N PHE A 393 31.26 -3.72 11.92
CA PHE A 393 31.31 -5.13 11.56
C PHE A 393 32.17 -5.90 12.55
N LYS A 394 32.04 -7.23 12.57
CA LYS A 394 32.95 -8.15 13.25
C LYS A 394 33.12 -9.42 12.45
N VAL A 395 34.20 -10.16 12.72
CA VAL A 395 34.52 -11.44 12.09
C VAL A 395 34.68 -12.46 13.21
N GLY A 396 33.80 -13.48 13.24
CA GLY A 396 33.71 -14.44 14.35
C GLY A 396 33.47 -13.75 15.69
N ASP A 397 34.33 -14.08 16.67
CA ASP A 397 34.30 -13.54 18.03
C ASP A 397 35.05 -12.20 18.19
N ASP A 398 35.55 -11.61 17.10
CA ASP A 398 36.25 -10.34 17.17
C ASP A 398 35.35 -9.22 17.72
N PRO A 399 35.93 -8.22 18.42
CA PRO A 399 35.19 -7.03 18.82
C PRO A 399 34.61 -6.28 17.61
N TRP A 400 33.47 -5.61 17.83
CA TRP A 400 32.89 -4.71 16.82
C TRP A 400 33.88 -3.62 16.39
N ASN A 401 34.15 -3.57 15.09
CA ASN A 401 35.00 -2.59 14.46
C ASN A 401 34.15 -1.51 13.77
N ALA A 402 34.17 -0.30 14.31
CA ALA A 402 33.48 0.87 13.75
C ALA A 402 34.32 1.63 12.70
N ASN A 403 35.60 1.27 12.51
CA ASN A 403 36.46 1.87 11.50
C ASN A 403 36.22 1.18 10.15
N LEU A 404 35.10 1.53 9.52
CA LEU A 404 34.74 0.96 8.24
C LEU A 404 35.65 1.50 7.11
N PRO A 405 36.11 0.63 6.19
CA PRO A 405 36.95 1.03 5.08
C PRO A 405 36.18 1.97 4.13
N ALA A 406 36.87 2.99 3.61
CA ALA A 406 36.27 4.04 2.80
C ALA A 406 35.69 3.55 1.45
N ASN A 407 36.13 2.39 0.97
CA ASN A 407 35.70 1.80 -0.31
C ASN A 407 34.66 0.68 -0.15
N GLY A 408 34.12 0.47 1.06
CA GLY A 408 33.11 -0.57 1.34
C GLY A 408 33.63 -2.00 1.26
N ARG A 409 34.95 -2.19 1.08
CA ARG A 409 35.60 -3.49 1.04
C ARG A 409 36.02 -3.89 2.45
N LEU A 410 35.15 -4.59 3.15
CA LEU A 410 35.42 -5.20 4.44
C LEU A 410 36.36 -6.40 4.22
N SER A 411 37.54 -6.33 4.83
CA SER A 411 38.59 -7.35 4.62
C SER A 411 38.32 -8.63 5.42
N ILE A 412 38.38 -9.75 4.70
CA ILE A 412 38.69 -11.13 5.13
C ILE A 412 37.85 -11.67 6.29
N ALA A 413 36.76 -12.36 5.94
CA ALA A 413 36.19 -13.40 6.79
C ALA A 413 37.00 -14.69 6.61
N THR A 414 38.04 -14.92 7.41
CA THR A 414 38.67 -16.25 7.52
C THR A 414 37.85 -17.21 8.37
N THR A 415 36.89 -16.69 9.14
CA THR A 415 36.00 -17.43 10.03
C THR A 415 34.64 -17.66 9.37
N SER A 416 33.94 -18.68 9.86
CA SER A 416 32.59 -19.03 9.41
C SER A 416 31.57 -17.91 9.60
N GLU A 417 31.76 -17.01 10.57
CA GLU A 417 30.75 -16.00 10.92
C GLU A 417 31.20 -14.56 10.63
N VAL A 418 30.28 -13.76 10.08
CA VAL A 418 30.39 -12.31 9.93
C VAL A 418 29.26 -11.68 10.73
N GLY A 419 29.57 -10.63 11.48
CA GLY A 419 28.58 -9.78 12.14
C GLY A 419 28.53 -8.40 11.50
N LEU A 420 27.32 -7.88 11.28
CA LEU A 420 27.08 -6.51 10.84
C LEU A 420 26.22 -5.77 11.85
N ARG A 421 26.51 -4.49 12.03
CA ARG A 421 25.69 -3.55 12.78
C ARG A 421 25.38 -2.35 11.89
N TRP A 422 24.12 -1.94 11.86
CA TRP A 422 23.64 -0.85 10.99
C TRP A 422 22.66 0.09 11.69
N THR A 423 22.51 1.30 11.16
CA THR A 423 21.47 2.24 11.58
C THR A 423 20.13 1.83 11.02
N ARG A 424 19.06 2.12 11.76
CA ARG A 424 17.70 2.07 11.20
C ARG A 424 17.54 3.15 10.12
N PRO A 425 16.92 2.85 8.98
CA PRO A 425 16.57 3.88 8.02
C PRO A 425 15.50 4.80 8.59
N LYS A 426 15.36 5.97 7.97
CA LYS A 426 14.43 6.99 8.42
C LYS A 426 13.42 7.31 7.33
N ASP A 427 12.20 7.64 7.72
CA ASP A 427 11.17 8.15 6.81
C ASP A 427 11.37 9.65 6.51
N GLU A 428 10.48 10.24 5.73
CA GLU A 428 10.54 11.65 5.32
C GLU A 428 10.34 12.64 6.47
N ALA A 429 9.75 12.19 7.58
CA ALA A 429 9.64 12.95 8.82
C ALA A 429 10.87 12.77 9.73
N GLY A 430 11.82 11.89 9.36
CA GLY A 430 13.03 11.60 10.12
C GLY A 430 12.83 10.57 11.23
N ASN A 431 11.66 9.93 11.29
CA ASN A 431 11.37 8.86 12.23
C ASN A 431 12.06 7.57 11.80
N GLU A 432 12.53 6.77 12.75
CA GLU A 432 13.12 5.46 12.44
C GLU A 432 12.03 4.50 11.95
N ILE A 433 12.30 3.81 10.85
CA ILE A 433 11.50 2.66 10.39
C ILE A 433 11.99 1.44 11.19
N ILE A 434 11.12 0.91 12.04
CA ILE A 434 11.38 -0.30 12.85
C ILE A 434 10.51 -1.46 12.36
N GLY A 435 10.66 -2.66 12.93
CA GLY A 435 9.83 -3.84 12.57
C GLY A 435 10.08 -4.47 11.19
N GLY A 436 10.75 -3.79 10.25
CA GLY A 436 11.03 -4.33 8.91
C GLY A 436 11.93 -5.57 8.92
N ARG A 437 11.70 -6.52 8.01
CA ARG A 437 12.67 -7.60 7.74
C ARG A 437 13.91 -7.05 7.09
N TYR A 438 15.03 -7.29 7.76
CA TYR A 438 16.33 -7.11 7.16
C TYR A 438 16.75 -8.42 6.51
N THR A 439 17.25 -8.34 5.29
CA THR A 439 17.84 -9.51 4.65
C THR A 439 19.27 -9.26 4.24
N TRP A 440 20.07 -10.33 4.35
CA TRP A 440 21.42 -10.36 3.82
C TRP A 440 21.34 -10.92 2.41
N GLU A 441 21.72 -10.10 1.44
CA GLU A 441 21.77 -10.51 0.03
C GLU A 441 23.20 -10.83 -0.37
N TYR A 442 23.42 -12.06 -0.82
CA TYR A 442 24.66 -12.49 -1.44
C TYR A 442 24.53 -12.44 -2.96
N ASN A 443 25.46 -11.73 -3.62
CA ASN A 443 25.63 -11.75 -5.07
C ASN A 443 27.07 -12.16 -5.42
N SER A 444 27.22 -13.15 -6.29
CA SER A 444 28.51 -13.49 -6.89
C SER A 444 28.76 -12.63 -8.12
N ASN A 445 30.00 -12.18 -8.35
CA ASN A 445 30.34 -11.33 -9.49
C ASN A 445 30.01 -11.96 -10.87
N SER A 446 29.71 -13.26 -10.94
CA SER A 446 29.20 -13.96 -12.12
C SER A 446 27.70 -13.77 -12.38
N GLY A 447 26.98 -12.99 -11.56
CA GLY A 447 25.53 -12.80 -11.67
C GLY A 447 24.75 -14.01 -11.18
N GLY A 448 25.23 -14.68 -10.13
CA GLY A 448 24.58 -15.85 -9.53
C GLY A 448 23.24 -15.54 -8.85
N ALA A 449 22.55 -16.59 -8.39
CA ALA A 449 21.30 -16.46 -7.66
C ALA A 449 21.48 -15.62 -6.39
N ILE A 450 20.52 -14.73 -6.11
CA ILE A 450 20.48 -13.97 -4.86
C ILE A 450 20.01 -14.90 -3.76
N GLU A 451 20.88 -15.20 -2.80
CA GLU A 451 20.51 -15.94 -1.60
C GLU A 451 20.20 -14.96 -0.47
N THR A 452 19.15 -15.28 0.28
CA THR A 452 18.51 -14.35 1.20
C THR A 452 18.35 -15.01 2.56
N THR A 453 19.03 -14.48 3.57
CA THR A 453 18.74 -14.82 4.96
C THR A 453 17.91 -13.71 5.56
N VAL A 454 16.69 -14.05 6.00
CA VAL A 454 15.83 -13.12 6.73
C VAL A 454 16.28 -13.07 8.17
N ILE A 455 16.54 -11.87 8.66
CA ILE A 455 16.81 -11.61 10.07
C ILE A 455 15.59 -10.87 10.62
N THR A 456 14.75 -11.63 11.32
CA THR A 456 13.64 -11.10 12.12
C THR A 456 14.13 -10.86 13.54
N SER A 457 14.54 -9.63 13.86
CA SER A 457 14.66 -9.25 15.26
C SER A 457 14.67 -7.73 15.41
N ASP A 458 13.53 -7.17 15.81
CA ASP A 458 13.49 -5.92 16.55
C ASP A 458 12.49 -6.07 17.70
N ALA A 459 13.00 -6.45 18.88
CA ALA A 459 12.20 -6.48 20.11
C ALA A 459 12.57 -5.33 21.05
N ASN A 460 13.46 -4.41 20.65
CA ASN A 460 14.00 -3.39 21.55
C ASN A 460 14.08 -2.02 20.88
N ALA A 461 12.99 -1.25 21.03
CA ALA A 461 12.88 0.12 20.59
C ALA A 461 13.98 1.06 21.14
N LEU A 462 14.72 0.68 22.18
CA LEU A 462 15.81 1.49 22.76
C LEU A 462 17.16 1.38 22.03
N LEU A 463 17.29 0.45 21.07
CA LEU A 463 18.53 0.31 20.30
C LEU A 463 18.56 1.32 19.14
N THR A 464 19.61 2.14 19.05
CA THR A 464 19.83 3.05 17.91
C THR A 464 20.51 2.36 16.72
N SER A 465 20.76 1.07 16.82
CA SER A 465 21.41 0.27 15.78
C SER A 465 20.96 -1.19 15.88
N LEU A 466 20.76 -1.81 14.73
CA LEU A 466 20.43 -3.22 14.61
C LEU A 466 21.71 -4.01 14.37
N GLU A 467 21.72 -5.28 14.78
CA GLU A 467 22.87 -6.16 14.53
C GLU A 467 22.41 -7.58 14.20
N ALA A 468 23.20 -8.25 13.37
CA ALA A 468 23.03 -9.65 13.04
C ALA A 468 24.36 -10.32 12.78
N THR A 469 24.40 -11.62 12.97
CA THR A 469 25.54 -12.47 12.61
C THR A 469 25.05 -13.54 11.65
N LEU A 470 25.80 -13.80 10.59
CA LEU A 470 25.54 -14.85 9.62
C LEU A 470 26.76 -15.77 9.54
N ASP A 471 26.51 -17.07 9.57
CA ASP A 471 27.50 -18.07 9.16
C ASP A 471 27.57 -18.11 7.62
N VAL A 472 28.56 -17.45 7.04
CA VAL A 472 28.77 -17.37 5.59
C VAL A 472 29.08 -18.73 4.96
N MET A 473 29.49 -19.73 5.74
CA MET A 473 29.73 -21.09 5.24
C MET A 473 28.43 -21.86 4.99
N THR A 474 27.30 -21.40 5.52
CA THR A 474 25.99 -22.00 5.28
C THR A 474 25.38 -21.60 3.94
N LEU A 475 25.96 -20.61 3.24
CA LEU A 475 25.49 -20.16 1.93
C LEU A 475 25.80 -21.21 0.84
N PRO A 476 24.77 -21.76 0.14
CA PRO A 476 24.90 -22.90 -0.78
C PRO A 476 26.02 -22.83 -1.84
N ASP A 477 26.42 -21.64 -2.29
CA ASP A 477 27.43 -21.45 -3.34
C ASP A 477 28.72 -20.74 -2.89
N PHE A 478 28.96 -20.59 -1.58
CA PHE A 478 30.19 -19.94 -1.09
C PHE A 478 31.49 -20.69 -1.46
N LYS A 479 31.37 -21.95 -1.89
CA LYS A 479 32.51 -22.80 -2.29
C LYS A 479 33.11 -22.44 -3.66
N SER A 480 32.43 -21.64 -4.48
CA SER A 480 32.82 -21.37 -5.89
C SER A 480 33.06 -19.90 -6.24
N ALA A 481 33.26 -19.02 -5.24
CA ALA A 481 33.60 -17.61 -5.45
C ALA A 481 34.70 -17.45 -6.51
N ASP A 482 34.58 -16.39 -7.33
CA ASP A 482 35.41 -16.12 -8.49
C ASP A 482 36.93 -16.07 -8.19
N ALA A 483 37.74 -15.87 -9.23
CA ALA A 483 39.20 -15.78 -9.11
C ALA A 483 39.71 -14.65 -8.18
N GLN A 484 38.83 -13.75 -7.71
CA GLN A 484 39.15 -12.66 -6.77
C GLN A 484 38.59 -12.90 -5.35
N GLY A 485 37.68 -13.87 -5.19
CA GLY A 485 37.14 -14.29 -3.89
C GLY A 485 36.23 -13.27 -3.23
N GLU A 486 35.64 -12.33 -3.97
CA GLU A 486 34.79 -11.28 -3.38
C GLU A 486 33.30 -11.65 -3.40
N PHE A 487 32.58 -11.20 -2.39
CA PHE A 487 31.12 -11.31 -2.31
C PHE A 487 30.50 -10.02 -1.77
N MET A 488 29.25 -9.77 -2.10
CA MET A 488 28.50 -8.62 -1.59
C MET A 488 27.54 -9.08 -0.50
N ILE A 489 27.40 -8.32 0.58
CA ILE A 489 26.31 -8.43 1.55
C ILE A 489 25.56 -7.11 1.52
N GLY A 490 24.34 -7.13 1.00
CA GLY A 490 23.39 -6.03 1.18
C GLY A 490 22.70 -6.14 2.52
N VAL A 491 22.71 -5.10 3.34
CA VAL A 491 21.70 -4.95 4.40
C VAL A 491 20.54 -4.23 3.77
N CYS A 492 19.47 -4.97 3.53
CA CYS A 492 18.29 -4.41 2.89
C CYS A 492 17.03 -4.57 3.72
N ILE A 493 16.17 -3.55 3.68
CA ILE A 493 14.77 -3.73 4.01
C ILE A 493 14.12 -4.35 2.78
N ARG A 494 13.65 -5.59 2.95
CA ARG A 494 13.09 -6.36 1.84
C ARG A 494 11.63 -6.65 2.03
N SER A 495 10.93 -6.60 0.91
CA SER A 495 9.70 -7.33 0.69
C SER A 495 10.06 -8.70 0.05
N GLN A 496 9.36 -9.82 0.29
CA GLN A 496 9.58 -11.12 -0.40
C GLN A 496 9.68 -11.03 -1.95
N ALA A 497 9.31 -9.92 -2.60
CA ALA A 497 9.37 -9.77 -4.06
C ALA A 497 10.27 -8.62 -4.57
N ASN A 498 10.69 -7.68 -3.72
CA ASN A 498 11.50 -6.51 -4.13
C ASN A 498 12.40 -6.01 -2.98
N ASP A 499 13.64 -5.66 -3.30
CA ASP A 499 14.57 -4.99 -2.38
C ASP A 499 14.22 -3.50 -2.36
N ASN A 500 13.77 -2.99 -1.21
CA ASN A 500 13.13 -1.67 -1.08
C ASN A 500 14.07 -0.60 -0.55
N SER A 501 15.06 -0.96 0.26
CA SER A 501 16.23 -0.13 0.47
C SER A 501 17.41 -1.00 0.83
N ALA A 502 18.60 -0.71 0.30
CA ALA A 502 19.80 -1.50 0.58
C ALA A 502 21.04 -0.62 0.67
N GLU A 503 21.92 -0.92 1.63
CA GLU A 503 23.35 -0.59 1.51
C GLU A 503 24.13 -1.88 1.24
N ASN A 504 24.87 -1.87 0.14
CA ASN A 504 25.68 -3.00 -0.32
C ASN A 504 27.13 -2.91 0.19
N CYS A 505 27.52 -3.77 1.13
CA CYS A 505 28.91 -3.92 1.56
C CYS A 505 29.62 -5.04 0.78
N ARG A 506 30.90 -4.88 0.45
CA ARG A 506 31.70 -5.91 -0.22
C ARG A 506 32.66 -6.57 0.75
N PHE A 507 32.81 -7.88 0.66
CA PHE A 507 33.72 -8.69 1.45
C PHE A 507 34.67 -9.43 0.52
N SER A 508 35.94 -9.55 0.91
CA SER A 508 36.92 -10.37 0.20
C SER A 508 37.26 -11.63 1.00
N LYS A 509 37.46 -12.75 0.31
CA LYS A 509 37.96 -14.00 0.89
C LYS A 509 39.47 -13.90 1.07
N GLY A 510 39.91 -13.96 2.32
CA GLY A 510 41.31 -14.27 2.62
C GLY A 510 41.47 -15.77 2.77
N TRP A 511 42.42 -16.33 2.03
CA TRP A 511 42.88 -17.70 2.23
C TRP A 511 43.96 -17.74 3.30
#